data_AF-A0A4D9E7U2-F1
#
_entry.id   AF-A0A4D9E7U2-F1
#
_cell.length_a   1.000
_cell.length_b   1.000
_cell.length_c   1.000
_cell.angle_alpha   90.00
_cell.angle_beta   90.00
_cell.angle_gamma   90.00
#
_symmetry.space_group_name_H-M   'P 1'
#
loop_
_entity.id
_entity.type
_entity.pdbx_description
1 polymer ?
#
loop_
_entity_poly.entity_id
_entity_poly.type
_entity_poly.pdbx_seq_one_letter_code
_entity_poly.pdbx_strand_id
1 'polypeptide(L)'
;MDYAFNSTIVVRTKSGNLSAQATCPDITVTQQLLKEGFHRDLLTKVELGAGDEAIGSCTVAIKEHLPAGLYVDPYELASLQQHNLTEALMIPDTVDVESPEYLATDLAIVVYMKPDPQCACCFKAMLPVHCRYHRPTEDDGEALALLKSPEILIHCHKKQKEEGECSWVYTFCVG
;
A
#
# COMPACT_ATOMS: atom_id res chain seq x y z
N MET A 1 -4.77 26.43 -1.44
CA MET A 1 -5.56 25.76 -2.50
C MET A 1 -5.49 24.29 -2.14
N ASP A 2 -6.57 23.77 -1.56
CA ASP A 2 -6.64 22.42 -1.00
C ASP A 2 -6.97 21.44 -2.13
N TYR A 3 -5.98 20.72 -2.63
CA TYR A 3 -6.22 19.57 -3.52
C TYR A 3 -6.43 18.33 -2.66
N ALA A 4 -7.63 18.18 -2.12
CA ALA A 4 -8.07 16.93 -1.50
C ALA A 4 -8.31 15.89 -2.62
N PHE A 5 -7.29 15.10 -2.95
CA PHE A 5 -7.42 13.96 -3.85
C PHE A 5 -8.09 12.80 -3.09
N ASN A 6 -9.40 12.93 -2.81
CA ASN A 6 -10.21 11.84 -2.27
C ASN A 6 -10.56 10.87 -3.39
N SER A 7 -9.59 10.05 -3.81
CA SER A 7 -9.89 8.91 -4.69
C SER A 7 -10.33 7.72 -3.82
N THR A 8 -11.64 7.50 -3.74
CA THR A 8 -12.20 6.24 -3.22
C THR A 8 -12.39 5.30 -4.40
N ILE A 9 -11.47 4.37 -4.60
CA ILE A 9 -11.62 3.34 -5.63
C ILE A 9 -12.19 2.09 -4.96
N VAL A 10 -13.45 1.78 -5.26
CA VAL A 10 -14.13 0.57 -4.79
C VAL A 10 -13.85 -0.55 -5.79
N VAL A 11 -12.90 -1.42 -5.47
CA VAL A 11 -12.62 -2.62 -6.28
C VAL A 11 -13.58 -3.73 -5.84
N ARG A 12 -14.61 -4.01 -6.64
CA ARG A 12 -15.50 -5.18 -6.44
C ARG A 12 -14.99 -6.33 -7.30
N THR A 13 -14.36 -7.34 -6.70
CA THR A 13 -14.00 -8.57 -7.41
C THR A 13 -15.16 -9.58 -7.32
N LYS A 14 -15.57 -10.17 -8.45
CA LYS A 14 -16.42 -11.36 -8.48
C LYS A 14 -15.56 -12.56 -8.87
N SER A 15 -15.65 -13.63 -8.09
CA SER A 15 -14.91 -14.87 -8.29
C SER A 15 -15.27 -15.54 -9.62
N GLY A 16 -14.26 -15.76 -10.48
CA GLY A 16 -14.33 -16.61 -11.67
C GLY A 16 -13.67 -17.96 -11.39
N ASN A 17 -14.41 -19.05 -11.63
CA ASN A 17 -14.03 -20.43 -11.30
C ASN A 17 -12.68 -20.85 -11.89
N LEU A 18 -11.71 -21.14 -11.02
CA LEU A 18 -10.73 -22.22 -11.17
C LEU A 18 -10.48 -22.79 -9.76
N SER A 19 -10.48 -24.12 -9.64
CA SER A 19 -10.65 -24.93 -8.42
C SER A 19 -9.83 -24.52 -7.18
N ALA A 20 -10.30 -23.52 -6.46
CA ALA A 20 -10.27 -23.33 -5.01
C ALA A 20 -11.29 -22.20 -4.76
N GLN A 21 -12.42 -22.51 -4.13
CA GLN A 21 -13.50 -21.54 -3.94
C GLN A 21 -13.08 -20.53 -2.85
N ALA A 22 -12.23 -19.58 -3.23
CA ALA A 22 -11.82 -18.46 -2.40
C ALA A 22 -12.81 -17.31 -2.60
N THR A 23 -13.59 -17.01 -1.55
CA THR A 23 -14.40 -15.79 -1.48
C THR A 23 -13.48 -14.68 -0.98
N CYS A 24 -13.10 -13.73 -1.85
CA CYS A 24 -12.42 -12.51 -1.38
C CYS A 24 -13.46 -11.61 -0.69
N PRO A 25 -13.14 -11.01 0.48
CA PRO A 25 -14.02 -10.02 1.08
C PRO A 25 -14.15 -8.81 0.14
N ASP A 26 -15.23 -8.03 0.30
CA ASP A 26 -15.26 -6.70 -0.31
C ASP A 26 -14.10 -5.88 0.26
N ILE A 27 -13.35 -5.15 -0.58
CA ILE A 27 -12.19 -4.37 -0.13
C ILE A 27 -12.39 -2.91 -0.52
N THR A 28 -12.26 -2.02 0.46
CA THR A 28 -12.21 -0.58 0.21
C THR A 28 -10.81 -0.07 0.51
N VAL A 29 -10.21 0.64 -0.44
CA VAL A 29 -8.89 1.25 -0.29
C VAL A 29 -9.05 2.77 -0.34
N THR A 30 -8.44 3.47 0.60
CA THR A 30 -8.37 4.93 0.64
C THR A 30 -6.92 5.36 0.79
N GLN A 31 -6.44 6.20 -0.12
CA GLN A 31 -5.13 6.82 -0.04
C GLN A 31 -5.27 8.32 0.19
N GLN A 32 -4.45 8.87 1.08
CA GLN A 32 -4.42 10.29 1.43
C GLN A 32 -2.98 10.77 1.53
N LEU A 33 -2.67 11.88 0.87
CA LEU A 33 -1.41 12.60 1.06
C LEU A 33 -1.58 13.63 2.16
N LEU A 34 -0.76 13.54 3.20
CA LEU A 34 -0.71 14.46 4.33
C LEU A 34 0.55 15.33 4.25
N LYS A 35 0.58 16.41 5.03
CA LYS A 35 1.61 17.48 5.03
C LYS A 35 1.62 18.27 3.72
N GLU A 36 2.46 19.31 3.63
CA GLU A 36 2.64 20.17 2.44
C GLU A 36 4.09 20.18 1.94
N GLY A 37 4.29 20.54 0.67
CA GLY A 37 5.63 20.61 0.03
C GLY A 37 6.05 19.33 -0.69
N PHE A 38 7.37 19.15 -0.85
CA PHE A 38 7.98 18.03 -1.58
C PHE A 38 8.12 16.75 -0.73
N HIS A 39 7.96 16.84 0.59
CA HIS A 39 7.96 15.70 1.50
C HIS A 39 6.55 15.57 2.09
N ARG A 40 5.87 14.45 1.79
CA ARG A 40 4.49 14.16 2.19
C ARG A 40 4.43 12.81 2.89
N ASP A 41 3.38 12.59 3.68
CA ASP A 41 3.07 11.25 4.18
C ASP A 41 1.92 10.66 3.37
N LEU A 42 2.14 9.51 2.73
CA LEU A 42 1.09 8.71 2.12
C LEU A 42 0.46 7.81 3.19
N LEU A 43 -0.76 8.15 3.60
CA LEU A 43 -1.60 7.33 4.45
C LEU A 43 -2.50 6.45 3.59
N THR A 44 -2.28 5.14 3.64
CA THR A 44 -3.12 4.14 2.98
C THR A 44 -3.95 3.42 4.03
N LYS A 45 -5.28 3.39 3.84
CA LYS A 45 -6.24 2.64 4.65
C LYS A 45 -6.90 1.56 3.80
N VAL A 46 -6.99 0.37 4.35
CA VAL A 46 -7.66 -0.78 3.74
C VAL A 46 -8.73 -1.26 4.70
N GLU A 47 -9.98 -1.32 4.22
CA GLU A 47 -11.11 -1.84 4.98
C GLU A 47 -11.58 -3.13 4.32
N LEU A 48 -11.61 -4.21 5.10
CA LEU A 48 -12.13 -5.50 4.66
C LEU A 48 -13.61 -5.60 5.06
N GLY A 49 -14.47 -5.90 4.09
CA GLY A 49 -15.90 -6.08 4.27
C GLY A 49 -16.20 -7.21 5.24
N ALA A 50 -17.14 -6.96 6.16
CA ALA A 50 -17.55 -7.91 7.20
C ALA A 50 -18.20 -9.15 6.58
N GLY A 51 -17.39 -10.18 6.34
CA GLY A 51 -17.83 -11.49 5.86
C GLY A 51 -17.57 -12.66 6.81
N ASP A 52 -16.66 -12.52 7.78
CA ASP A 52 -16.37 -13.60 8.72
C ASP A 52 -15.58 -13.11 9.94
N GLU A 53 -15.75 -13.76 11.09
CA GLU A 53 -14.98 -13.55 12.33
C GLU A 53 -13.47 -13.89 12.16
N ALA A 54 -13.09 -14.42 11.00
CA ALA A 54 -11.74 -14.82 10.61
C ALA A 54 -10.82 -13.65 10.20
N ILE A 55 -11.33 -12.41 10.08
CA ILE A 55 -10.51 -11.25 9.65
C ILE A 55 -9.46 -10.88 10.71
N GLY A 56 -9.72 -11.16 12.00
CA GLY A 56 -8.79 -10.88 13.09
C GLY A 56 -7.48 -11.66 13.07
N SER A 57 -7.37 -12.70 12.24
CA SER A 57 -6.15 -13.51 12.05
C SER A 57 -5.48 -13.28 10.68
N CYS A 58 -5.81 -12.18 10.01
CA CYS A 58 -5.21 -11.81 8.73
C CYS A 58 -4.05 -10.81 8.89
N THR A 59 -2.96 -11.08 8.20
CA THR A 59 -1.91 -10.12 7.89
C THR A 59 -2.27 -9.43 6.57
N VAL A 60 -2.25 -8.09 6.58
CA VAL A 60 -2.51 -7.28 5.40
C VAL A 60 -1.25 -6.50 5.07
N ALA A 61 -0.87 -6.51 3.80
CA ALA A 61 0.18 -5.68 3.24
C ALA A 61 -0.31 -5.03 1.95
N ILE A 62 0.35 -3.95 1.57
CA ILE A 62 0.12 -3.26 0.31
C ILE A 62 1.41 -3.23 -0.48
N LYS A 63 1.33 -3.32 -1.80
CA LYS A 63 2.44 -3.02 -2.69
C LYS A 63 2.14 -1.72 -3.42
N GLU A 64 2.82 -0.67 -3.00
CA GLU A 64 2.76 0.64 -3.62
C GLU A 64 3.72 0.68 -4.81
N HIS A 65 3.25 1.21 -5.93
CA HIS A 65 4.06 1.51 -7.10
C HIS A 65 4.21 3.01 -7.21
N LEU A 66 5.40 3.49 -6.86
CA LEU A 66 5.74 4.91 -6.96
C LEU A 66 6.29 5.17 -8.36
N PRO A 67 5.69 6.12 -9.12
CA PRO A 67 6.23 6.53 -10.40
C PRO A 67 7.59 7.20 -10.21
N ALA A 68 8.40 7.28 -11.26
CA ALA A 68 9.71 7.93 -11.23
C ALA A 68 9.73 9.33 -10.59
N GLY A 69 8.63 10.08 -10.60
CA GLY A 69 8.50 11.39 -9.94
C GLY A 69 8.42 11.35 -8.41
N LEU A 70 8.25 10.17 -7.80
CA LEU A 70 8.14 9.96 -6.36
C LEU A 70 9.17 8.93 -5.88
N TYR A 71 9.65 9.08 -4.65
CA TYR A 71 10.50 8.08 -4.01
C TYR A 71 10.31 8.05 -2.49
N VAL A 72 10.86 7.01 -1.85
CA VAL A 72 10.98 6.91 -0.40
C VAL A 72 12.47 7.03 -0.07
N ASP A 73 12.83 7.90 0.85
CA ASP A 73 14.21 7.98 1.34
C ASP A 73 14.53 6.70 2.15
N PRO A 74 15.53 5.90 1.73
CA PRO A 74 15.87 4.65 2.42
C PRO A 74 16.39 4.87 3.84
N TYR A 75 17.03 6.01 4.12
CA TYR A 75 17.53 6.34 5.46
C TYR A 75 16.39 6.74 6.41
N GLU A 76 15.41 7.49 5.91
CA GLU A 76 14.20 7.81 6.65
C GLU A 76 13.39 6.55 6.94
N LEU A 77 13.20 5.70 5.92
CA LEU A 77 12.49 4.42 6.08
C LEU A 77 13.17 3.53 7.12
N ALA A 78 14.51 3.42 7.08
CA ALA A 78 15.27 2.66 8.06
C ALA A 78 15.06 3.19 9.49
N SER A 79 15.01 4.52 9.67
CA SER A 79 14.70 5.12 10.97
C SER A 79 13.28 4.79 11.44
N LEU A 80 12.27 4.86 10.56
CA LEU A 80 10.90 4.48 10.88
C LEU A 80 10.78 3.00 11.28
N GLN A 81 11.52 2.12 10.60
CA GLN A 81 11.58 0.69 10.93
C GLN A 81 12.23 0.44 12.29
N GLN A 82 13.33 1.13 12.60
CA GLN A 82 14.00 1.03 13.91
C GLN A 82 13.09 1.43 15.07
N HIS A 83 12.16 2.37 14.84
CA HIS A 83 11.19 2.82 15.83
C HIS A 83 9.86 2.06 15.78
N ASN A 84 9.77 0.97 15.01
CA ASN A 84 8.54 0.19 14.79
C ASN A 84 7.35 1.06 14.35
N LEU A 85 7.58 2.14 13.59
CA LEU A 85 6.51 3.01 13.10
C LEU A 85 5.92 2.47 11.79
N THR A 86 6.79 2.04 10.88
CA THR A 86 6.45 1.46 9.57
C THR A 86 7.26 0.18 9.37
N GLU A 87 6.67 -0.84 8.74
CA GLU A 87 7.35 -2.07 8.34
C GLU A 87 7.20 -2.22 6.83
N ALA A 88 8.30 -2.14 6.08
CA ALA A 88 8.27 -2.17 4.63
C ALA A 88 9.50 -2.81 3.99
N LEU A 89 9.36 -3.27 2.76
CA LEU A 89 10.41 -3.81 1.91
C LEU A 89 10.45 -3.05 0.59
N MET A 90 11.59 -2.45 0.29
CA MET A 90 11.81 -1.64 -0.92
C MET A 90 12.42 -2.50 -2.04
N ILE A 91 11.97 -2.28 -3.28
CA ILE A 91 12.44 -2.99 -4.49
C ILE A 91 12.58 -1.99 -5.65
N PRO A 92 13.80 -1.65 -6.08
CA PRO A 92 15.10 -2.07 -5.53
C PRO A 92 15.35 -1.53 -4.12
N ASP A 93 16.25 -2.14 -3.36
CA ASP A 93 16.63 -1.74 -2.00
C ASP A 93 17.56 -0.51 -1.94
N THR A 94 17.96 0.00 -3.11
CA THR A 94 18.76 1.21 -3.27
C THR A 94 18.01 2.25 -4.07
N VAL A 95 17.97 3.48 -3.56
CA VAL A 95 17.38 4.65 -4.23
C VAL A 95 18.43 5.76 -4.27
N ASP A 96 18.73 6.25 -5.47
CA ASP A 96 19.46 7.51 -5.63
C ASP A 96 18.50 8.66 -5.30
N VAL A 97 18.70 9.30 -4.15
CA VAL A 97 17.85 10.40 -3.67
C VAL A 97 18.08 11.69 -4.47
N GLU A 98 19.22 11.83 -5.16
CA GLU A 98 19.57 13.02 -5.93
C GLU A 98 19.16 12.91 -7.41
N SER A 99 18.78 11.72 -7.88
CA SER A 99 18.32 11.55 -9.26
C SER A 99 17.07 12.40 -9.53
N PRO A 100 17.00 13.17 -10.63
CA PRO A 100 15.76 13.81 -11.06
C PRO A 100 14.79 12.77 -11.64
N GLU A 101 13.52 13.14 -11.79
CA GLU A 101 12.45 12.27 -12.32
C GLU A 101 12.81 11.65 -13.67
N TYR A 102 13.30 12.45 -14.63
CA TYR A 102 13.60 12.00 -15.99
C TYR A 102 14.81 11.06 -16.12
N LEU A 103 15.54 10.81 -15.03
CA LEU A 103 16.62 9.81 -14.94
C LEU A 103 16.28 8.68 -13.95
N ALA A 104 15.22 8.85 -13.16
CA ALA A 104 14.80 7.87 -12.17
C ALA A 104 13.95 6.77 -12.82
N THR A 105 13.81 5.67 -12.08
CA THR A 105 12.92 4.56 -12.42
C THR A 105 11.82 4.45 -11.36
N ASP A 106 10.74 3.78 -11.73
CA ASP A 106 9.68 3.43 -10.79
C ASP A 106 10.23 2.62 -9.60
N LEU A 107 9.61 2.80 -8.44
CA LEU A 107 9.97 2.15 -7.19
C LEU A 107 8.78 1.34 -6.67
N ALA A 108 8.99 0.07 -6.37
CA ALA A 108 7.99 -0.76 -5.71
C ALA A 108 8.32 -0.89 -4.22
N ILE A 109 7.32 -0.76 -3.36
CA ILE A 109 7.48 -0.94 -1.93
C ILE A 109 6.32 -1.73 -1.34
N VAL A 110 6.65 -2.83 -0.67
CA VAL A 110 5.68 -3.64 0.06
C VAL A 110 5.63 -3.13 1.49
N VAL A 111 4.48 -2.66 1.96
CA VAL A 111 4.29 -2.13 3.31
C VAL A 111 3.33 -3.03 4.08
N TYR A 112 3.77 -3.55 5.22
CA TYR A 112 2.92 -4.29 6.14
C TYR A 112 2.03 -3.32 6.91
N MET A 113 0.73 -3.56 6.87
CA MET A 113 -0.25 -2.68 7.48
C MET A 113 -0.54 -3.07 8.92
N LYS A 114 -0.77 -2.07 9.77
CA LYS A 114 -1.17 -2.29 11.16
C LYS A 114 -2.69 -2.20 11.30
N PRO A 115 -3.32 -3.00 12.17
CA PRO A 115 -4.73 -2.84 12.49
C PRO A 115 -5.02 -1.42 12.99
N ASP A 116 -6.14 -0.83 12.55
CA ASP A 116 -6.60 0.45 13.05
C ASP A 116 -7.45 0.26 14.33
N PRO A 117 -7.05 0.81 15.49
CA PRO A 117 -7.82 0.65 16.73
C PRO A 117 -9.26 1.18 16.67
N GLN A 118 -9.56 2.05 15.69
CA GLN A 118 -10.88 2.67 15.53
C GLN A 118 -11.87 1.82 14.72
N CYS A 119 -11.42 0.75 14.07
CA CYS A 119 -12.26 -0.09 13.20
C CYS A 119 -11.75 -1.54 13.17
N ALA A 120 -12.65 -2.50 13.44
CA ALA A 120 -12.29 -3.91 13.64
C ALA A 120 -11.72 -4.63 12.41
N CYS A 121 -12.01 -4.15 11.20
CA CYS A 121 -11.56 -4.74 9.92
C CYS A 121 -10.75 -3.75 9.08
N CYS A 122 -10.24 -2.68 9.71
CA CYS A 122 -9.47 -1.66 9.03
C CYS A 122 -7.98 -1.81 9.35
N PHE A 123 -7.16 -1.57 8.36
CA PHE A 123 -5.71 -1.57 8.45
C PHE A 123 -5.19 -0.25 7.89
N LYS A 124 -4.11 0.25 8.48
CA LYS A 124 -3.45 1.48 8.02
C LYS A 124 -1.94 1.30 7.93
N ALA A 125 -1.37 1.96 6.94
CA ALA A 125 0.06 2.11 6.77
C ALA A 125 0.38 3.55 6.39
N MET A 126 1.56 4.02 6.81
CA MET A 126 2.06 5.34 6.47
C MET A 126 3.44 5.20 5.84
N LEU A 127 3.63 5.87 4.71
CA LEU A 127 4.87 5.86 3.97
C LEU A 127 5.34 7.30 3.67
N PRO A 128 6.56 7.70 4.02
CA PRO A 128 7.08 9.01 3.68
C PRO A 128 7.45 9.03 2.19
N VAL A 129 6.82 9.90 1.42
CA VAL A 129 7.04 10.04 -0.01
C VAL A 129 7.60 11.41 -0.33
N HIS A 130 8.60 11.43 -1.21
CA HIS A 130 9.33 12.61 -1.63
C HIS A 130 9.14 12.82 -3.14
N CYS A 131 8.84 14.05 -3.54
CA CYS A 131 8.78 14.44 -4.95
C CYS A 131 10.19 14.68 -5.49
N ARG A 132 10.47 14.18 -6.69
CA ARG A 132 11.71 14.49 -7.41
C ARG A 132 11.61 15.80 -8.18
N TYR A 133 12.77 16.40 -8.43
CA TYR A 133 12.87 17.47 -9.41
C TYR A 133 12.53 16.95 -10.80
N HIS A 134 11.68 17.69 -11.50
CA HIS A 134 11.29 17.40 -12.88
C HIS A 134 12.12 18.23 -13.85
N ARG A 135 12.04 17.91 -15.14
CA ARG A 135 12.75 18.67 -16.18
C ARG A 135 12.27 20.13 -16.18
N PRO A 136 13.18 21.13 -16.21
CA PRO A 136 12.80 22.51 -16.41
C PRO A 136 11.99 22.67 -17.70
N THR A 137 10.94 23.47 -17.65
CA THR A 137 10.11 23.81 -18.80
C THR A 137 10.05 25.33 -18.95
N GLU A 138 9.87 25.80 -20.18
CA GLU A 138 9.74 27.23 -20.50
C GLU A 138 8.39 27.79 -20.01
N ASP A 139 7.39 26.94 -19.87
CA ASP A 139 6.08 27.27 -19.31
C ASP A 139 6.12 27.25 -17.77
N ASP A 140 5.30 28.04 -17.09
CA ASP A 140 5.13 28.06 -15.63
C ASP A 140 4.36 26.83 -15.08
N GLY A 141 4.50 25.69 -15.77
CA GLY A 141 3.69 24.51 -15.56
C GLY A 141 4.02 23.74 -14.27
N GLU A 142 2.97 23.19 -13.66
CA GLU A 142 3.09 22.20 -12.60
C GLU A 142 3.46 20.84 -13.17
N ALA A 143 4.38 20.13 -12.54
CA ALA A 143 4.67 18.74 -12.85
C ALA A 143 3.78 17.82 -12.01
N LEU A 144 3.13 16.85 -12.66
CA LEU A 144 2.22 15.91 -12.00
C LEU A 144 2.89 14.55 -11.84
N ALA A 145 2.89 14.03 -10.62
CA ALA A 145 3.23 12.63 -10.33
C ALA A 145 1.96 11.88 -9.94
N LEU A 146 1.48 11.01 -10.83
CA LEU A 146 0.24 10.27 -10.61
C LEU A 146 0.49 8.99 -9.80
N LEU A 147 0.03 8.98 -8.55
CA LEU A 147 0.03 7.79 -7.72
C LEU A 147 -1.12 6.85 -8.14
N LYS A 148 -0.80 5.56 -8.32
CA LYS A 148 -1.79 4.52 -8.63
C LYS A 148 -2.28 3.86 -7.34
N SER A 149 -3.44 3.21 -7.43
CA SER A 149 -3.90 2.35 -6.34
C SER A 149 -2.90 1.21 -6.09
N PRO A 150 -2.68 0.83 -4.83
CA PRO A 150 -1.75 -0.24 -4.48
C PRO A 150 -2.35 -1.61 -4.82
N GLU A 151 -1.48 -2.60 -4.98
CA GLU A 151 -1.90 -4.00 -4.94
C GLU A 151 -2.10 -4.39 -3.47
N ILE A 152 -3.21 -5.07 -3.16
CA ILE A 152 -3.53 -5.51 -1.80
C ILE A 152 -3.09 -6.97 -1.63
N LEU A 153 -2.32 -7.24 -0.58
CA LEU A 153 -1.83 -8.57 -0.24
C LEU A 153 -2.43 -8.99 1.10
N ILE A 154 -3.27 -10.03 1.10
CA ILE A 154 -3.94 -10.52 2.30
C ILE A 154 -3.53 -11.96 2.55
N HIS A 155 -3.10 -12.25 3.77
CA HIS A 155 -2.81 -13.59 4.24
C HIS A 155 -3.58 -13.87 5.53
N CYS A 156 -4.53 -14.81 5.50
CA CYS A 156 -5.34 -15.16 6.67
C CYS A 156 -5.02 -16.56 7.19
N HIS A 157 -4.77 -16.67 8.50
CA HIS A 157 -4.70 -17.98 9.16
C HIS A 157 -6.11 -18.46 9.47
N LYS A 158 -6.52 -19.63 8.95
CA LYS A 158 -7.73 -20.31 9.44
C LYS A 158 -7.47 -20.83 10.85
N LYS A 159 -8.37 -20.56 11.81
CA LYS A 159 -8.37 -21.32 13.07
C LYS A 159 -8.66 -22.78 12.72
N GLN A 160 -7.71 -23.67 12.97
CA GLN A 160 -7.96 -25.11 12.89
C GLN A 160 -9.10 -25.44 13.85
N LYS A 161 -10.14 -26.12 13.37
CA LYS A 161 -10.89 -27.02 14.24
C LYS A 161 -9.93 -28.16 14.58
N GLU A 162 -9.79 -28.50 15.86
CA GLU A 162 -8.99 -29.63 16.31
C GLU A 162 -9.42 -30.91 15.56
N GLU A 163 -8.54 -31.41 14.70
CA GLU A 163 -8.07 -32.80 14.53
C GLU A 163 -7.65 -33.04 13.08
N GLY A 164 -6.34 -33.30 12.89
CA GLY A 164 -5.81 -34.01 11.74
C GLY A 164 -5.61 -33.20 10.45
N GLU A 165 -4.35 -33.14 10.01
CA GLU A 165 -3.87 -32.74 8.67
C GLU A 165 -3.80 -31.23 8.35
N CYS A 166 -2.56 -30.71 8.41
CA CYS A 166 -2.19 -29.41 7.84
C CYS A 166 -2.36 -29.40 6.32
N SER A 167 -3.43 -28.78 5.82
CA SER A 167 -3.54 -28.36 4.43
C SER A 167 -3.39 -26.84 4.31
N TRP A 168 -2.29 -26.39 3.70
CA TRP A 168 -2.07 -25.00 3.35
C TRP A 168 -3.03 -24.59 2.23
N VAL A 169 -3.92 -23.63 2.49
CA VAL A 169 -4.70 -22.98 1.42
C VAL A 169 -4.24 -21.53 1.35
N TYR A 170 -3.38 -21.24 0.37
CA TYR A 170 -2.96 -19.89 0.04
C TYR A 170 -4.09 -19.22 -0.74
N THR A 171 -4.66 -18.13 -0.20
CA THR A 171 -5.56 -17.26 -0.96
C THR A 171 -4.82 -15.98 -1.27
N PHE A 172 -4.42 -15.80 -2.53
CA PHE A 172 -3.95 -14.52 -3.05
C PHE A 172 -5.13 -13.82 -3.73
N CYS A 173 -5.60 -12.70 -3.18
CA CYS A 173 -6.53 -11.82 -3.88
C CYS A 173 -5.70 -10.80 -4.66
N VAL A 174 -5.43 -11.07 -5.94
CA VAL A 174 -4.75 -10.14 -6.85
C VAL A 174 -5.83 -9.30 -7.54
N GLY A 175 -5.68 -7.98 -7.50
CA GLY A 175 -6.52 -7.02 -8.24
C GLY A 175 -6.05 -6.82 -9.67
#